data_AF-A0A934H647-F1
#
_entry.id   AF-A0A934H647-F1
#
_cell.length_a   1.000
_cell.length_b   1.000
_cell.length_c   1.000
_cell.angle_alpha   90.00
_cell.angle_beta   90.00
_cell.angle_gamma   90.00
#
_symmetry.space_group_name_H-M   'P 1'
#
loop_
_entity.id
_entity.type
_entity.pdbx_description
1 polymer ?
#
loop_
_entity_poly.entity_id
_entity_poly.type
_entity_poly.pdbx_seq_one_letter_code
_entity_poly.pdbx_strand_id
1 'polypeptide(L)'
;LPPHIPLERGGETAFMRNRLRLFVALHTRRQPQSLTAAAALSHHAALLQWFAEKHAARWLWNALAEGEIRSPAAIAPLLAELGKLAAPLEDWLEQVLPTSEGRRYLSEIVKATQPETTLSGPAIRPQQIVSAFAGLALLIPSLRALTLGEELGAAGIYQLMLDAAGSPLPPLAWGDLGIMWLAGIEPDQAESARQTQVKDDRHQTTLAVLHHFAAGLRGFANSSPAYLAENFFNQPGYLIITDKTVDVYLSRSPLAIILHMAGKTGEQGVIPWRNGRALTIHLP
;
A
#
# COMPACT_ATOMS: atom_id res chain seq x y z
N LEU A 1 -9.01 9.92 15.08
CA LEU A 1 -9.51 9.57 13.74
C LEU A 1 -9.90 8.09 13.72
N PRO A 2 -10.85 7.63 12.89
CA PRO A 2 -10.92 6.20 12.58
C PRO A 2 -9.52 5.77 12.13
N PRO A 3 -8.89 4.74 12.72
CA PRO A 3 -7.49 4.38 12.44
C PRO A 3 -7.21 3.92 10.99
N HIS A 4 -8.14 4.14 10.05
CA HIS A 4 -8.22 3.42 8.77
C HIS A 4 -8.57 4.33 7.59
N ILE A 5 -8.58 5.66 7.73
CA ILE A 5 -8.77 6.53 6.55
C ILE A 5 -7.38 6.85 6.00
N PRO A 6 -6.93 6.19 4.91
CA PRO A 6 -5.68 6.56 4.27
C PRO A 6 -5.83 7.98 3.73
N LEU A 7 -4.99 8.89 4.22
CA LEU A 7 -4.89 10.25 3.71
C LEU A 7 -3.97 10.22 2.50
N GLU A 8 -4.37 10.90 1.43
CA GLU A 8 -3.69 10.87 0.15
C GLU A 8 -2.41 11.73 0.19
N ARG A 9 -1.33 11.25 -0.41
CA ARG A 9 -0.11 12.05 -0.59
C ARG A 9 -0.22 12.86 -1.89
N GLY A 10 0.31 14.08 -1.94
CA GLY A 10 0.43 14.82 -3.21
C GLY A 10 0.21 16.34 -3.14
N GLY A 11 -0.10 16.92 -4.30
CA GLY A 11 -0.28 18.36 -4.50
C GLY A 11 -1.61 18.92 -3.98
N GLU A 12 -1.97 20.13 -4.42
CA GLU A 12 -3.11 20.91 -3.91
C GLU A 12 -4.44 20.15 -3.88
N THR A 13 -4.69 19.27 -4.86
CA THR A 13 -5.91 18.45 -4.91
C THR A 13 -5.96 17.37 -3.82
N ALA A 14 -4.82 16.75 -3.48
CA ALA A 14 -4.72 15.78 -2.39
C ALA A 14 -4.90 16.49 -1.02
N PHE A 15 -4.33 17.69 -0.89
CA PHE A 15 -4.52 18.55 0.27
C PHE A 15 -6.02 18.88 0.50
N MET A 16 -6.75 19.29 -0.55
CA MET A 16 -8.18 19.60 -0.45
C MET A 16 -9.04 18.38 -0.08
N ARG A 17 -8.70 17.19 -0.59
CA ARG A 17 -9.40 15.94 -0.24
C ARG A 17 -9.10 15.48 1.18
N ASN A 18 -7.85 15.58 1.64
CA ASN A 18 -7.49 15.30 3.03
C ASN A 18 -8.21 16.25 3.99
N ARG A 19 -8.26 17.54 3.65
CA ARG A 19 -9.02 18.55 4.42
C ARG A 19 -10.50 18.19 4.55
N LEU A 20 -11.15 17.75 3.46
CA LEU A 20 -12.54 17.31 3.49
C LEU A 20 -12.74 16.03 4.32
N ARG A 21 -11.84 15.04 4.19
CA ARG A 21 -11.88 13.78 4.96
C ARG A 21 -11.70 14.02 6.45
N LEU A 22 -10.75 14.88 6.82
CA LEU A 22 -10.51 15.29 8.20
C LEU A 22 -11.70 16.07 8.76
N PHE A 23 -12.34 16.94 7.96
CA PHE A 23 -13.56 17.63 8.34
C PHE A 23 -14.70 16.69 8.69
N VAL A 24 -15.00 15.73 7.81
CA VAL A 24 -16.04 14.72 8.06
C VAL A 24 -15.69 13.86 9.28
N ALA A 25 -14.43 13.45 9.44
CA ALA A 25 -13.98 12.61 10.56
C ALA A 25 -14.00 13.34 11.92
N LEU A 26 -13.71 14.64 11.93
CA LEU A 26 -13.77 15.46 13.14
C LEU A 26 -15.21 15.80 13.53
N HIS A 27 -16.07 16.09 12.54
CA HIS A 27 -17.48 16.39 12.75
C HIS A 27 -18.29 15.19 13.26
N THR A 28 -17.85 13.96 12.93
CA THR A 28 -18.47 12.71 13.39
C THR A 28 -18.00 12.25 14.78
N ARG A 29 -16.86 12.72 15.29
CA ARG A 29 -16.27 12.29 16.57
C ARG A 29 -16.36 13.29 17.72
N ARG A 30 -16.36 14.58 17.41
CA ARG A 30 -16.72 15.63 18.37
C ARG A 30 -17.92 16.35 17.78
N GLN A 31 -18.96 16.60 18.56
CA GLN A 31 -19.90 17.67 18.23
C GLN A 31 -19.08 18.97 18.31
N PRO A 32 -18.60 19.54 17.20
CA PRO A 32 -17.92 20.82 17.29
C PRO A 32 -19.01 21.85 17.59
N GLN A 33 -18.75 22.77 18.52
CA GLN A 33 -19.74 23.78 18.92
C GLN A 33 -20.18 24.68 17.74
N SER A 34 -19.41 24.70 16.64
CA SER A 34 -19.79 25.34 15.37
C SER A 34 -19.12 24.71 14.14
N LEU A 35 -19.77 24.83 12.98
CA LEU A 35 -19.24 24.44 11.65
C LEU A 35 -17.90 25.13 11.31
N THR A 36 -17.73 26.37 11.74
CA THR A 36 -16.53 27.18 11.53
C THR A 36 -15.33 26.61 12.29
N ALA A 37 -15.53 26.15 13.53
CA ALA A 37 -14.48 25.53 14.32
C ALA A 37 -13.99 24.21 13.71
N ALA A 38 -14.90 23.40 13.15
CA ALA A 38 -14.55 22.16 12.46
C ALA A 38 -13.76 22.43 11.16
N ALA A 39 -14.14 23.46 10.39
CA ALA A 39 -13.44 23.83 9.16
C ALA A 39 -12.01 24.31 9.42
N ALA A 40 -11.80 25.11 10.47
CA ALA A 40 -10.48 25.57 10.91
C ALA A 40 -9.59 24.41 11.39
N LEU A 41 -10.12 23.54 12.26
CA LEU A 41 -9.43 22.33 12.71
C LEU A 41 -8.95 21.44 11.57
N SER A 42 -9.79 21.27 10.55
CA SER A 42 -9.49 20.43 9.39
C SER A 42 -8.42 21.03 8.49
N HIS A 43 -8.42 22.35 8.36
CA HIS A 43 -7.38 23.08 7.64
C HIS A 43 -6.02 22.96 8.34
N HIS A 44 -5.98 23.15 9.66
CA HIS A 44 -4.75 23.03 10.46
C HIS A 44 -4.18 21.60 10.44
N ALA A 45 -5.04 20.59 10.55
CA ALA A 45 -4.63 19.19 10.46
C ALA A 45 -4.05 18.84 9.08
N ALA A 46 -4.63 19.36 8.00
CA ALA A 46 -4.12 19.16 6.65
C ALA A 46 -2.77 19.85 6.42
N LEU A 47 -2.56 21.05 6.97
CA LEU A 47 -1.28 21.77 6.91
C LEU A 47 -0.16 21.02 7.64
N LEU A 48 -0.45 20.52 8.85
CA LEU A 48 0.52 19.73 9.61
C LEU A 48 0.86 18.41 8.93
N GLN A 49 -0.12 17.73 8.36
CA GLN A 49 0.16 16.49 7.64
C GLN A 49 1.02 16.74 6.40
N TRP A 50 0.69 17.76 5.60
CA TRP A 50 1.49 18.13 4.45
C TRP A 50 2.94 18.44 4.85
N PHE A 51 3.12 19.14 5.98
CA PHE A 51 4.44 19.40 6.54
C PHE A 51 5.17 18.11 6.97
N ALA A 52 4.46 17.16 7.58
CA ALA A 52 5.03 15.86 7.98
C ALA A 52 5.50 15.01 6.80
N GLU A 53 4.78 15.07 5.68
CA GLU A 53 5.12 14.37 4.45
C GLU A 53 6.38 14.93 3.78
N LYS A 54 6.61 16.25 3.90
CA LYS A 54 7.79 16.92 3.35
C LYS A 54 9.01 16.81 4.26
N HIS A 55 8.81 16.79 5.58
CA HIS A 55 9.90 16.66 6.55
C HIS A 55 9.57 15.60 7.61
N ALA A 56 10.17 14.41 7.41
CA ALA A 56 10.11 13.28 8.35
C ALA A 56 11.03 13.46 9.58
N ALA A 57 11.24 14.70 10.04
CA ALA A 57 12.04 14.99 11.22
C ALA A 57 11.30 14.49 12.47
N ARG A 58 11.50 13.22 12.82
CA ARG A 58 10.75 12.52 13.88
C ARG A 58 10.81 13.23 15.24
N TRP A 59 11.95 13.85 15.55
CA TRP A 59 12.15 14.63 16.78
C TRP A 59 11.19 15.83 16.88
N LEU A 60 10.90 16.49 15.75
CA LEU A 60 10.02 17.66 15.68
C LEU A 60 8.57 17.29 16.03
N TRP A 61 8.10 16.19 15.46
CA TRP A 61 6.73 15.70 15.65
C TRP A 61 6.49 15.23 17.08
N ASN A 62 7.50 14.63 17.72
CA ASN A 62 7.44 14.29 19.13
C ASN A 62 7.42 15.55 20.01
N ALA A 63 8.32 16.50 19.75
CA ALA A 63 8.36 17.77 20.48
C ALA A 63 7.05 18.58 20.36
N LEU A 64 6.40 18.55 19.19
CA LEU A 64 5.08 19.16 18.98
C LEU A 64 3.95 18.39 19.70
N ALA A 65 3.99 17.05 19.69
CA ALA A 65 3.03 16.21 20.40
C ALA A 65 3.14 16.32 21.93
N GLU A 66 4.35 16.56 22.43
CA GLU A 66 4.64 16.76 23.85
C GLU A 66 4.48 18.23 24.27
N GLY A 67 4.26 19.14 23.32
CA GLY A 67 4.06 20.57 23.58
C GLY A 67 5.33 21.30 24.03
N GLU A 68 6.50 20.76 23.68
CA GLU A 68 7.82 21.27 24.05
C GLU A 68 8.21 22.51 23.25
N ILE A 69 7.69 22.65 22.03
CA ILE A 69 7.96 23.80 21.17
C ILE A 69 7.10 24.98 21.63
N ARG A 70 7.78 26.08 21.97
CA ARG A 70 7.14 27.29 22.53
C ARG A 70 7.18 28.50 21.61
N SER A 71 7.99 28.46 20.55
CA SER A 71 8.15 29.55 19.61
C SER A 71 8.42 29.01 18.20
N PRO A 72 7.85 29.62 17.15
CA PRO A 72 8.19 29.32 15.76
C PRO A 72 9.69 29.49 15.46
N ALA A 73 10.39 30.36 16.19
CA ALA A 73 11.84 30.54 16.03
C ALA A 73 12.64 29.25 16.23
N ALA A 74 12.14 28.32 17.07
CA ALA A 74 12.78 27.02 17.30
C ALA A 74 12.72 26.09 16.07
N ILE A 75 11.84 26.37 15.11
CA ILE A 75 11.60 25.57 13.90
C ILE A 75 11.77 26.39 12.62
N ALA A 76 12.22 27.65 12.72
CA ALA A 76 12.40 28.56 11.59
C ALA A 76 13.29 27.99 10.46
N PRO A 77 14.39 27.26 10.73
CA PRO A 77 15.17 26.62 9.66
C PRO A 77 14.35 25.62 8.83
N LEU A 78 13.43 24.88 9.48
CA LEU A 78 12.57 23.91 8.82
C LEU A 78 11.42 24.57 8.05
N LEU A 79 10.92 25.71 8.56
CA LEU A 79 9.92 26.50 7.86
C LEU A 79 10.51 27.18 6.62
N ALA A 80 11.76 27.66 6.70
CA ALA A 80 12.46 28.29 5.59
C ALA A 80 12.63 27.34 4.37
N GLU A 81 12.78 26.03 4.62
CA GLU A 81 12.88 25.01 3.57
C GLU A 81 11.59 24.86 2.74
N LEU A 82 10.43 25.29 3.26
CA LEU A 82 9.14 25.23 2.57
C LEU A 82 8.86 26.44 1.65
N GLY A 83 9.71 27.48 1.69
CA GLY A 83 9.58 28.68 0.88
C GLY A 83 8.22 29.37 1.03
N LYS A 84 7.60 29.81 -0.08
CA LYS A 84 6.33 30.57 -0.08
C LYS A 84 5.13 29.82 0.51
N LEU A 85 5.23 28.50 0.66
CA LEU A 85 4.17 27.67 1.23
C LEU A 85 4.23 27.60 2.77
N ALA A 86 5.30 28.12 3.38
CA ALA A 86 5.46 28.18 4.84
C ALA A 86 4.59 29.26 5.48
N ALA A 87 4.32 30.37 4.78
CA ALA A 87 3.73 31.57 5.37
C ALA A 87 2.40 31.32 6.11
N PRO A 88 1.42 30.57 5.56
CA PRO A 88 0.18 30.29 6.30
C PRO A 88 0.38 29.41 7.54
N LEU A 89 1.40 28.55 7.54
CA LEU A 89 1.75 27.69 8.67
C LEU A 89 2.51 28.49 9.74
N GLU A 90 3.42 29.37 9.32
CA GLU A 90 4.21 30.24 10.19
C GLU A 90 3.31 31.25 10.92
N ASP A 91 2.44 31.96 10.19
CA ASP A 91 1.45 32.90 10.75
C ASP A 91 0.55 32.22 11.79
N TRP A 92 0.17 30.97 11.53
CA TRP A 92 -0.66 30.20 12.44
C TRP A 92 0.12 29.72 13.67
N LEU A 93 1.34 29.22 13.50
CA LEU A 93 2.20 28.77 14.62
C LEU A 93 2.62 29.94 15.51
N GLU A 94 2.80 31.15 14.96
CA GLU A 94 3.02 32.38 15.72
C GLU A 94 1.87 32.70 16.68
N GLN A 95 0.63 32.39 16.28
CA GLN A 95 -0.55 32.63 17.12
C GLN A 95 -0.76 31.52 18.16
N VAL A 96 -0.42 30.28 17.80
CA VAL A 96 -0.77 29.09 18.60
C VAL A 96 0.31 28.71 19.62
N LEU A 97 1.60 28.78 19.26
CA LEU A 97 2.69 28.34 20.13
C LEU A 97 2.93 29.17 21.40
N PRO A 98 2.67 30.50 21.45
CA PRO A 98 2.90 31.29 22.66
C PRO A 98 1.99 30.90 23.84
N THR A 99 0.77 30.44 23.56
CA THR A 99 -0.24 30.15 24.59
C THR A 99 -0.21 28.67 25.02
N SER A 100 -0.48 28.40 26.30
CA SER A 100 -0.59 27.02 26.81
C SER A 100 -1.77 26.27 26.19
N GLU A 101 -2.89 26.95 25.95
CA GLU A 101 -4.05 26.38 25.27
C GLU A 101 -3.76 26.07 23.80
N GLY A 102 -3.06 26.95 23.09
CA GLY A 102 -2.64 26.72 21.72
C GLY A 102 -1.66 25.56 21.60
N ARG A 103 -0.67 25.45 22.48
CA ARG A 103 0.22 24.26 22.51
C ARG A 103 -0.53 22.96 22.79
N ARG A 104 -1.49 22.98 23.72
CA ARG A 104 -2.35 21.81 23.99
C ARG A 104 -3.20 21.45 22.76
N TYR A 105 -3.81 22.44 22.13
CA TYR A 105 -4.57 22.28 20.89
C TYR A 105 -3.72 21.68 19.76
N LEU A 106 -2.49 22.19 19.60
CA LEU A 106 -1.53 21.68 18.61
C LEU A 106 -1.13 20.24 18.91
N SER A 107 -0.80 19.91 20.17
CA SER A 107 -0.51 18.54 20.60
C SER A 107 -1.66 17.58 20.28
N GLU A 108 -2.90 17.99 20.54
CA GLU A 108 -4.09 17.17 20.24
C GLU A 108 -4.26 16.92 18.75
N ILE A 109 -4.05 17.94 17.91
CA ILE A 109 -4.09 17.76 16.45
C ILE A 109 -2.96 16.85 15.99
N VAL A 110 -1.73 17.11 16.45
CA VAL A 110 -0.54 16.34 16.08
C VAL A 110 -0.72 14.86 16.47
N LYS A 111 -1.18 14.57 17.70
CA LYS A 111 -1.51 13.21 18.15
C LYS A 111 -2.64 12.58 17.35
N ALA A 112 -3.64 13.37 16.94
CA ALA A 112 -4.73 12.88 16.11
C ALA A 112 -4.27 12.59 14.66
N THR A 113 -3.26 13.31 14.16
CA THR A 113 -2.68 13.13 12.82
C THR A 113 -1.54 12.12 12.77
N GLN A 114 -0.90 11.83 13.91
CA GLN A 114 0.09 10.77 14.01
C GLN A 114 -0.64 9.41 14.03
N PRO A 115 -0.25 8.44 13.19
CA PRO A 115 -0.70 7.07 13.38
C PRO A 115 -0.23 6.60 14.76
N GLU A 116 -1.09 5.93 15.54
CA GLU A 116 -0.80 5.48 16.92
C GLU A 116 0.54 4.73 17.00
N THR A 117 1.62 5.43 17.34
CA THR A 117 2.89 4.83 17.73
C THR A 117 2.76 4.42 19.19
N THR A 118 2.11 3.27 19.43
CA THR A 118 2.22 2.58 20.71
C THR A 118 3.66 2.13 20.91
N LEU A 119 4.19 2.45 22.10
CA LEU A 119 5.52 2.11 22.61
C LEU A 119 5.78 0.60 22.53
N SER A 120 6.63 0.21 21.59
CA SER A 120 7.57 -0.92 21.60
C SER A 120 8.38 -0.82 20.29
N GLY A 121 9.63 -1.28 20.25
CA GLY A 121 10.45 -1.27 19.02
C GLY A 121 9.73 -1.90 17.81
N PRO A 122 10.22 -1.77 16.57
CA PRO A 122 9.48 -2.17 15.37
C PRO A 122 9.27 -3.68 15.33
N ALA A 123 8.26 -4.17 16.04
CA ALA A 123 7.52 -5.33 15.63
C ALA A 123 6.78 -4.87 14.38
N ILE A 124 7.41 -5.07 13.23
CA ILE A 124 6.73 -5.03 11.94
C ILE A 124 5.56 -5.99 12.10
N ARG A 125 4.37 -5.44 12.36
CA ARG A 125 3.19 -6.27 12.47
C ARG A 125 3.04 -6.92 11.10
N PRO A 126 2.99 -8.25 11.03
CA PRO A 126 2.78 -8.93 9.77
C PRO A 126 1.51 -8.36 9.15
N GLN A 127 1.64 -7.82 7.94
CA GLN A 127 0.49 -7.31 7.20
C GLN A 127 -0.23 -8.52 6.61
N GLN A 128 -1.49 -8.72 6.98
CA GLN A 128 -2.31 -9.77 6.41
C GLN A 128 -3.20 -9.19 5.30
N ILE A 129 -3.12 -9.78 4.10
CA ILE A 129 -3.94 -9.40 2.95
C ILE A 129 -4.78 -10.61 2.53
N VAL A 130 -6.10 -10.47 2.55
CA VAL A 130 -7.01 -11.47 1.98
C VAL A 130 -7.12 -11.25 0.47
N SER A 131 -7.07 -12.32 -0.30
CA SER A 131 -7.12 -12.27 -1.76
C SER A 131 -7.97 -13.40 -2.31
N ALA A 132 -8.83 -13.10 -3.28
CA ALA A 132 -9.55 -14.12 -4.04
C ALA A 132 -8.63 -14.84 -5.07
N PHE A 133 -7.43 -14.30 -5.27
CA PHE A 133 -6.48 -14.71 -6.30
C PHE A 133 -5.07 -14.94 -5.72
N ALA A 134 -4.99 -15.39 -4.45
CA ALA A 134 -3.73 -15.70 -3.79
C ALA A 134 -2.90 -16.74 -4.57
N GLY A 135 -3.57 -17.61 -5.32
CA GLY A 135 -2.96 -18.58 -6.23
C GLY A 135 -2.05 -17.97 -7.31
N LEU A 136 -2.21 -16.69 -7.68
CA LEU A 136 -1.31 -16.01 -8.62
C LEU A 136 0.14 -15.93 -8.11
N ALA A 137 0.39 -16.08 -6.81
CA ALA A 137 1.74 -16.19 -6.26
C ALA A 137 2.53 -17.37 -6.86
N LEU A 138 1.85 -18.41 -7.34
CA LEU A 138 2.46 -19.57 -8.02
C LEU A 138 3.19 -19.19 -9.33
N LEU A 139 2.88 -18.03 -9.91
CA LEU A 139 3.53 -17.54 -11.12
C LEU A 139 4.86 -16.82 -10.85
N ILE A 140 5.12 -16.39 -9.62
CA ILE A 140 6.33 -15.63 -9.28
C ILE A 140 7.62 -16.36 -9.68
N PRO A 141 7.78 -17.68 -9.40
CA PRO A 141 8.96 -18.41 -9.85
C PRO A 141 9.15 -18.39 -11.38
N SER A 142 8.07 -18.47 -12.16
CA SER A 142 8.12 -18.39 -13.63
C SER A 142 8.49 -16.98 -14.11
N LEU A 143 7.87 -15.95 -13.53
CA LEU A 143 8.20 -14.55 -13.84
C LEU A 143 9.67 -14.24 -13.55
N ARG A 144 10.20 -14.78 -12.44
CA ARG A 144 11.62 -14.64 -12.07
C ARG A 144 12.53 -15.41 -13.02
N ALA A 145 12.21 -16.66 -13.35
CA ALA A 145 13.02 -17.49 -14.24
C ALA A 145 13.14 -16.90 -15.65
N LEU A 146 12.10 -16.18 -16.10
CA LEU A 146 12.06 -15.49 -17.38
C LEU A 146 12.53 -14.03 -17.31
N THR A 147 13.12 -13.60 -16.18
CA THR A 147 13.64 -12.24 -15.95
C THR A 147 12.66 -11.08 -16.21
N LEU A 148 11.35 -11.37 -16.24
CA LEU A 148 10.32 -10.39 -16.61
C LEU A 148 10.09 -9.30 -15.56
N GLY A 149 10.56 -9.51 -14.34
CA GLY A 149 10.43 -8.55 -13.25
C GLY A 149 11.11 -7.21 -13.54
N GLU A 150 12.29 -7.25 -14.15
CA GLU A 150 13.09 -6.07 -14.49
C GLU A 150 12.63 -5.44 -15.81
N GLU A 151 12.18 -6.27 -16.76
CA GLU A 151 11.78 -5.82 -18.09
C GLU A 151 10.39 -5.15 -18.13
N LEU A 152 9.42 -5.71 -17.40
CA LEU A 152 8.03 -5.24 -17.44
C LEU A 152 7.72 -4.16 -16.39
N GLY A 153 8.50 -4.13 -15.30
CA GLY A 153 8.19 -3.35 -14.11
C GLY A 153 6.87 -3.74 -13.44
N ALA A 154 6.50 -3.04 -12.36
CA ALA A 154 5.34 -3.40 -11.55
C ALA A 154 4.01 -3.35 -12.34
N ALA A 155 3.84 -2.33 -13.19
CA ALA A 155 2.65 -2.17 -14.04
C ALA A 155 2.47 -3.34 -15.01
N GLY A 156 3.54 -3.78 -15.68
CA GLY A 156 3.46 -4.90 -16.61
C GLY A 156 3.23 -6.24 -15.90
N ILE A 157 3.85 -6.47 -14.75
CA ILE A 157 3.59 -7.67 -13.92
C ILE A 157 2.13 -7.71 -13.48
N TYR A 158 1.57 -6.56 -13.07
CA TYR A 158 0.17 -6.48 -12.67
C TYR A 158 -0.77 -6.84 -13.81
N GLN A 159 -0.56 -6.28 -15.00
CA GLN A 159 -1.38 -6.63 -16.17
C GLN A 159 -1.25 -8.11 -16.56
N LEU A 160 -0.04 -8.67 -16.50
CA LEU A 160 0.19 -10.09 -16.77
C LEU A 160 -0.56 -10.97 -15.76
N MET A 161 -0.52 -10.63 -14.47
CA MET A 161 -1.28 -11.33 -13.44
C MET A 161 -2.80 -11.23 -13.67
N LEU A 162 -3.29 -10.07 -14.12
CA LEU A 162 -4.69 -9.91 -14.51
C LEU A 162 -5.06 -10.76 -15.72
N ASP A 163 -4.20 -10.80 -16.75
CA ASP A 163 -4.42 -11.66 -17.93
C ASP A 163 -4.39 -13.15 -17.54
N ALA A 164 -3.49 -13.55 -16.65
CA ALA A 164 -3.34 -14.92 -16.16
C ALA A 164 -4.53 -15.38 -15.29
N ALA A 165 -5.18 -14.46 -14.57
CA ALA A 165 -6.44 -14.75 -13.86
C ALA A 165 -7.60 -15.09 -14.82
N GLY A 166 -7.47 -14.71 -16.09
CA GLY A 166 -8.39 -15.03 -17.17
C GLY A 166 -9.57 -14.06 -17.32
N SER A 167 -10.14 -14.03 -18.54
CA SER A 167 -11.12 -13.04 -18.99
C SER A 167 -12.53 -13.06 -18.36
N PRO A 168 -13.06 -14.07 -17.65
CA PRO A 168 -14.40 -13.94 -17.08
C PRO A 168 -14.43 -13.19 -15.74
N LEU A 169 -13.28 -13.00 -15.07
CA LEU A 169 -13.15 -12.39 -13.73
C LEU A 169 -12.63 -10.93 -13.62
N PRO A 170 -12.43 -10.12 -14.70
CA PRO A 170 -11.79 -8.80 -14.62
C PRO A 170 -12.33 -7.82 -13.56
N PRO A 171 -13.64 -7.60 -13.36
CA PRO A 171 -14.03 -6.57 -12.38
C PRO A 171 -13.66 -6.96 -10.95
N LEU A 172 -13.55 -8.26 -10.64
CA LEU A 172 -13.15 -8.73 -9.31
C LEU A 172 -11.63 -8.66 -9.11
N ALA A 173 -10.85 -9.07 -10.11
CA ALA A 173 -9.39 -9.06 -10.03
C ALA A 173 -8.80 -7.64 -9.94
N TRP A 174 -9.48 -6.66 -10.52
CA TRP A 174 -9.05 -5.25 -10.55
C TRP A 174 -8.97 -4.59 -9.17
N GLY A 175 -9.75 -5.05 -8.20
CA GLY A 175 -9.77 -4.52 -6.83
C GLY A 175 -8.98 -5.36 -5.84
N ASP A 176 -8.36 -6.46 -6.28
CA ASP A 176 -7.74 -7.41 -5.37
C ASP A 176 -6.37 -6.90 -4.87
N LEU A 177 -6.30 -6.62 -3.57
CA LEU A 177 -5.10 -6.12 -2.91
C LEU A 177 -3.94 -7.12 -2.96
N GLY A 178 -4.22 -8.42 -3.03
CA GLY A 178 -3.21 -9.45 -3.18
C GLY A 178 -2.50 -9.36 -4.53
N ILE A 179 -3.24 -9.17 -5.63
CA ILE A 179 -2.67 -9.02 -6.97
C ILE A 179 -1.80 -7.76 -7.03
N MET A 180 -2.34 -6.62 -6.57
CA MET A 180 -1.57 -5.36 -6.51
C MET A 180 -0.29 -5.54 -5.70
N TRP A 181 -0.41 -6.19 -4.54
CA TRP A 181 0.73 -6.44 -3.68
C TRP A 181 1.77 -7.36 -4.36
N LEU A 182 1.37 -8.50 -4.91
CA LEU A 182 2.29 -9.42 -5.59
C LEU A 182 2.99 -8.75 -6.79
N ALA A 183 2.30 -7.84 -7.48
CA ALA A 183 2.83 -7.18 -8.67
C ALA A 183 3.80 -6.02 -8.40
N GLY A 184 3.88 -5.47 -7.19
CA GLY A 184 4.70 -4.28 -6.94
C GLY A 184 3.92 -2.96 -6.87
N ILE A 185 2.58 -3.00 -6.88
CA ILE A 185 1.74 -1.82 -7.06
C ILE A 185 1.05 -1.41 -5.76
N GLU A 186 1.00 -0.10 -5.51
CA GLU A 186 0.19 0.49 -4.44
C GLU A 186 -1.25 0.74 -4.93
N PRO A 187 -2.29 0.66 -4.06
CA PRO A 187 -3.68 0.72 -4.50
C PRO A 187 -4.07 1.97 -5.31
N ASP A 188 -3.43 3.10 -5.04
CA ASP A 188 -3.62 4.37 -5.75
C ASP A 188 -3.03 4.36 -7.17
N GLN A 189 -2.09 3.46 -7.45
CA GLN A 189 -1.45 3.29 -8.75
C GLN A 189 -2.17 2.26 -9.64
N ALA A 190 -3.08 1.45 -9.08
CA ALA A 190 -3.70 0.32 -9.78
C ALA A 190 -4.45 0.73 -11.06
N GLU A 191 -5.16 1.87 -11.05
CA GLU A 191 -5.87 2.36 -12.23
C GLU A 191 -4.91 2.80 -13.34
N SER A 192 -3.87 3.57 -13.00
CA SER A 192 -2.84 3.98 -13.95
C SER A 192 -2.09 2.77 -14.53
N ALA A 193 -1.80 1.77 -13.69
CA ALA A 193 -1.17 0.53 -14.12
C ALA A 193 -2.05 -0.30 -15.06
N ARG A 194 -3.38 -0.31 -14.88
CA ARG A 194 -4.32 -0.93 -15.84
C ARG A 194 -4.31 -0.23 -17.20
N GLN A 195 -4.28 1.10 -17.18
CA GLN A 195 -4.33 1.92 -18.39
C GLN A 195 -2.99 2.02 -19.12
N THR A 196 -1.91 1.56 -18.49
CA THR A 196 -0.57 1.58 -19.11
C THR A 196 -0.59 0.73 -20.38
N GLN A 197 -0.26 1.33 -21.51
CA GLN A 197 -0.18 0.61 -22.77
C GLN A 197 1.08 -0.26 -22.76
N VAL A 198 0.95 -1.52 -22.36
CA VAL A 198 2.02 -2.51 -22.54
C VAL A 198 2.04 -2.86 -24.03
N LYS A 199 3.25 -3.00 -24.61
CA LYS A 199 3.49 -3.34 -26.02
C LYS A 199 2.59 -4.49 -26.51
N ASP A 200 2.32 -4.52 -27.82
CA ASP A 200 1.48 -5.52 -28.53
C ASP A 200 1.76 -6.99 -28.16
N ASP A 201 2.94 -7.31 -27.61
CA ASP A 201 3.35 -8.66 -27.26
C ASP A 201 2.85 -9.15 -25.89
N ARG A 202 2.12 -8.33 -25.10
CA ARG A 202 1.70 -8.69 -23.71
C ARG A 202 1.02 -10.05 -23.63
N HIS A 203 0.09 -10.32 -24.54
CA HIS A 203 -0.64 -11.57 -24.56
C HIS A 203 0.31 -12.76 -24.78
N GLN A 204 1.28 -12.62 -25.68
CA GLN A 204 2.29 -13.64 -25.93
C GLN A 204 3.21 -13.84 -24.71
N THR A 205 3.57 -12.76 -24.02
CA THR A 205 4.35 -12.83 -22.78
C THR A 205 3.59 -13.58 -21.69
N THR A 206 2.30 -13.28 -21.50
CA THR A 206 1.44 -14.02 -20.55
C THR A 206 1.40 -15.49 -20.92
N LEU A 207 1.16 -15.83 -22.18
CA LEU A 207 1.16 -17.23 -22.64
C LEU A 207 2.49 -17.93 -22.38
N ALA A 208 3.62 -17.28 -22.66
CA ALA A 208 4.95 -17.84 -22.40
C ALA A 208 5.16 -18.17 -20.91
N VAL A 209 4.71 -17.29 -20.01
CA VAL A 209 4.79 -17.49 -18.56
C VAL A 209 3.88 -18.63 -18.10
N LEU A 210 2.68 -18.72 -18.65
CA LEU A 210 1.74 -19.81 -18.37
C LEU A 210 2.28 -21.15 -18.88
N HIS A 211 2.87 -21.19 -20.07
CA HIS A 211 3.52 -22.39 -20.59
C HIS A 211 4.72 -22.81 -19.75
N HIS A 212 5.56 -21.86 -19.32
CA HIS A 212 6.68 -22.14 -18.42
C HIS A 212 6.19 -22.71 -17.08
N PHE A 213 5.12 -22.13 -16.50
CA PHE A 213 4.49 -22.67 -15.30
C PHE A 213 3.99 -24.11 -15.52
N ALA A 214 3.24 -24.32 -16.59
CA ALA A 214 2.60 -25.59 -16.91
C ALA A 214 3.61 -26.71 -17.25
N ALA A 215 4.74 -26.37 -17.88
CA ALA A 215 5.83 -27.31 -18.16
C ALA A 215 6.45 -27.87 -16.87
N GLY A 216 6.40 -27.12 -15.76
CA GLY A 216 6.82 -27.58 -14.44
C GLY A 216 5.82 -28.53 -13.76
N LEU A 217 4.63 -28.74 -14.32
CA LEU A 217 3.59 -29.60 -13.78
C LEU A 217 3.43 -30.85 -14.66
N ARG A 218 3.68 -32.03 -14.07
CA ARG A 218 3.61 -33.30 -14.81
C ARG A 218 2.23 -33.53 -15.40
N GLY A 219 2.13 -33.56 -16.74
CA GLY A 219 0.90 -33.79 -17.48
C GLY A 219 0.09 -32.54 -17.85
N PHE A 220 0.58 -31.33 -17.54
CA PHE A 220 -0.15 -30.07 -17.79
C PHE A 220 0.49 -29.18 -18.85
N ALA A 221 1.58 -29.60 -19.49
CA ALA A 221 2.28 -28.78 -20.49
C ALA A 221 1.37 -28.24 -21.62
N ASN A 222 0.31 -28.99 -21.95
CA ASN A 222 -0.68 -28.64 -22.98
C ASN A 222 -2.00 -28.10 -22.41
N SER A 223 -2.07 -27.79 -21.11
CA SER A 223 -3.27 -27.22 -20.49
C SER A 223 -3.56 -25.82 -21.01
N SER A 224 -4.84 -25.49 -21.18
CA SER A 224 -5.25 -24.16 -21.60
C SER A 224 -5.05 -23.13 -20.49
N PRO A 225 -4.82 -21.83 -20.83
CA PRO A 225 -4.76 -20.75 -19.85
C PRO A 225 -5.97 -20.70 -18.91
N ALA A 226 -7.18 -20.88 -19.44
CA ALA A 226 -8.41 -20.87 -18.65
C ALA A 226 -8.42 -22.01 -17.61
N TYR A 227 -7.99 -23.20 -18.00
CA TYR A 227 -7.90 -24.35 -17.10
C TYR A 227 -6.86 -24.11 -15.99
N LEU A 228 -5.70 -23.55 -16.33
CA LEU A 228 -4.67 -23.20 -15.35
C LEU A 228 -5.17 -22.13 -14.36
N ALA A 229 -5.87 -21.11 -14.86
CA ALA A 229 -6.46 -20.06 -14.04
C ALA A 229 -7.46 -20.64 -13.04
N GLU A 230 -8.40 -21.44 -13.51
CA GLU A 230 -9.43 -22.06 -12.66
C GLU A 230 -8.86 -22.98 -11.59
N ASN A 231 -7.83 -23.77 -11.90
CA ASN A 231 -7.31 -24.80 -11.00
C ASN A 231 -6.16 -24.33 -10.10
N PHE A 232 -5.43 -23.29 -10.48
CA PHE A 232 -4.22 -22.86 -9.74
C PHE A 232 -4.22 -21.38 -9.36
N PHE A 233 -4.66 -20.46 -10.21
CA PHE A 233 -4.48 -19.02 -9.96
C PHE A 233 -5.66 -18.37 -9.25
N ASN A 234 -6.88 -18.76 -9.60
CA ASN A 234 -8.14 -18.26 -9.03
C ASN A 234 -8.48 -18.97 -7.71
N GLN A 235 -7.45 -19.20 -6.90
CA GLN A 235 -7.57 -19.80 -5.58
C GLN A 235 -7.55 -18.70 -4.51
N PRO A 236 -8.60 -18.62 -3.66
CA PRO A 236 -8.64 -17.68 -2.57
C PRO A 236 -7.63 -18.09 -1.49
N GLY A 237 -7.21 -17.10 -0.72
CA GLY A 237 -6.23 -17.29 0.34
C GLY A 237 -5.91 -15.98 1.04
N TYR A 238 -4.81 -15.99 1.77
CA TYR A 238 -4.27 -14.78 2.37
C TYR A 238 -2.74 -14.78 2.32
N LEU A 239 -2.18 -13.58 2.32
CA LEU A 239 -0.75 -13.33 2.37
C LEU A 239 -0.41 -12.79 3.75
N ILE A 240 0.60 -13.34 4.40
CA ILE A 240 1.23 -12.78 5.59
C ILE A 240 2.56 -12.17 5.14
N ILE A 241 2.66 -10.85 5.20
CA ILE A 241 3.80 -10.11 4.72
C ILE A 241 4.60 -9.60 5.92
N THR A 242 5.89 -9.91 5.92
CA THR A 242 6.86 -9.36 6.84
C THR A 242 7.92 -8.56 6.07
N ASP A 243 8.91 -8.01 6.79
CA ASP A 243 10.02 -7.33 6.14
C ASP A 243 10.85 -8.26 5.26
N LYS A 244 10.93 -9.55 5.61
CA LYS A 244 11.80 -10.52 4.95
C LYS A 244 11.05 -11.58 4.16
N THR A 245 9.79 -11.85 4.49
CA THR A 245 9.04 -12.97 3.94
C THR A 245 7.66 -12.56 3.46
N VAL A 246 7.12 -13.39 2.56
CA VAL A 246 5.74 -13.41 2.13
C VAL A 246 5.29 -14.85 2.21
N ASP A 247 4.41 -15.13 3.16
CA ASP A 247 3.82 -16.44 3.33
C ASP A 247 2.41 -16.43 2.74
N VAL A 248 2.19 -17.21 1.69
CA VAL A 248 0.92 -17.30 0.97
C VAL A 248 0.19 -18.57 1.39
N TYR A 249 -0.98 -18.42 1.99
CA TYR A 249 -1.81 -19.53 2.43
C TYR A 249 -3.01 -19.66 1.50
N LEU A 250 -3.08 -20.75 0.75
CA LEU A 250 -4.22 -21.05 -0.12
C LEU A 250 -5.33 -21.70 0.69
N SER A 251 -6.55 -21.17 0.61
CA SER A 251 -7.71 -21.74 1.31
C SER A 251 -8.24 -23.00 0.62
N ARG A 252 -7.95 -23.17 -0.67
CA ARG A 252 -8.28 -24.35 -1.46
C ARG A 252 -7.23 -24.54 -2.55
N SER A 253 -6.95 -25.79 -2.90
CA SER A 253 -6.11 -26.14 -4.03
C SER A 253 -6.59 -27.46 -4.64
N PRO A 254 -7.44 -27.42 -5.68
CA PRO A 254 -8.02 -28.62 -6.30
C PRO A 254 -6.96 -29.65 -6.71
N LEU A 255 -5.75 -29.19 -7.03
CA LEU A 255 -4.62 -30.00 -7.48
C LEU A 255 -3.41 -29.86 -6.54
N ALA A 256 -3.66 -29.76 -5.23
CA ALA A 256 -2.66 -29.65 -4.16
C ALA A 256 -1.50 -30.66 -4.30
N ILE A 257 -1.82 -31.93 -4.54
CA ILE A 257 -0.83 -33.01 -4.70
C ILE A 257 0.11 -32.73 -5.87
N ILE A 258 -0.42 -32.18 -6.97
CA ILE A 258 0.36 -31.89 -8.18
C ILE A 258 1.32 -30.73 -7.92
N LEU A 259 0.87 -29.69 -7.21
CA LEU A 259 1.74 -28.59 -6.78
C LEU A 259 2.86 -29.07 -5.86
N HIS A 260 2.54 -29.94 -4.91
CA HIS A 260 3.53 -30.48 -3.98
C HIS A 260 4.56 -31.35 -4.70
N MET A 261 4.12 -32.27 -5.55
CA MET A 261 5.02 -33.13 -6.36
C MET A 261 5.89 -32.33 -7.34
N ALA A 262 5.39 -31.20 -7.83
CA ALA A 262 6.12 -30.30 -8.71
C ALA A 262 7.07 -29.34 -7.97
N GLY A 263 7.14 -29.42 -6.63
CA GLY A 263 7.97 -28.52 -5.82
C GLY A 263 7.50 -27.06 -5.83
N LYS A 264 6.21 -26.82 -6.11
CA LYS A 264 5.59 -25.47 -6.17
C LYS A 264 5.05 -25.01 -4.82
N THR A 265 5.43 -25.68 -3.74
CA THR A 265 5.00 -25.42 -2.35
C THR A 265 6.22 -25.26 -1.45
N GLY A 266 6.04 -24.69 -0.26
CA GLY A 266 7.14 -24.36 0.64
C GLY A 266 7.93 -23.16 0.12
N GLU A 267 9.25 -23.15 0.35
CA GLU A 267 10.12 -22.05 -0.07
C GLU A 267 10.24 -21.99 -1.60
N GLN A 268 9.95 -20.82 -2.18
CA GLN A 268 9.94 -20.58 -3.64
C GLN A 268 10.98 -19.54 -4.06
N GLY A 269 11.94 -19.22 -3.20
CA GLY A 269 12.98 -18.21 -3.41
C GLY A 269 12.47 -16.77 -3.23
N VAL A 270 13.22 -15.79 -3.72
CA VAL A 270 12.94 -14.36 -3.49
C VAL A 270 12.07 -13.72 -4.57
N ILE A 271 11.34 -12.65 -4.23
CA ILE A 271 10.60 -11.79 -5.15
C ILE A 271 11.47 -10.55 -5.47
N PRO A 272 12.10 -10.46 -6.66
CA PRO A 272 13.10 -9.42 -6.93
C PRO A 272 12.54 -7.99 -6.80
N TRP A 273 11.35 -7.74 -7.33
CA TRP A 273 10.69 -6.43 -7.32
C TRP A 273 9.99 -6.08 -6.00
N ARG A 274 10.06 -6.94 -4.98
CA ARG A 274 9.54 -6.67 -3.63
C ARG A 274 10.67 -6.74 -2.60
N ASN A 275 11.75 -6.01 -2.88
CA ASN A 275 12.93 -5.90 -2.01
C ASN A 275 13.57 -7.25 -1.67
N GLY A 276 13.47 -8.24 -2.57
CA GLY A 276 14.04 -9.57 -2.36
C GLY A 276 13.39 -10.38 -1.23
N ARG A 277 12.14 -10.09 -0.86
CA ARG A 277 11.41 -10.89 0.15
C ARG A 277 11.31 -12.35 -0.28
N ALA A 278 11.55 -13.28 0.64
CA ALA A 278 11.40 -14.71 0.41
C ALA A 278 9.92 -15.09 0.31
N LEU A 279 9.56 -15.88 -0.69
CA LEU A 279 8.21 -16.37 -0.92
C LEU A 279 8.08 -17.80 -0.38
N THR A 280 7.07 -18.03 0.45
CA THR A 280 6.66 -19.37 0.89
C THR A 280 5.20 -19.62 0.51
N ILE A 281 4.89 -20.80 -0.02
CA ILE A 281 3.52 -21.17 -0.40
C ILE A 281 3.04 -22.34 0.46
N HIS A 282 1.94 -22.12 1.16
CA HIS A 282 1.28 -23.08 2.04
C HIS A 282 -0.04 -23.54 1.42
N LEU A 283 -0.21 -24.86 1.36
CA LEU A 283 -1.45 -25.52 0.96
C LEU A 283 -2.37 -25.70 2.19
N PRO A 284 -3.68 -25.86 1.98
CA PRO A 284 -4.63 -26.14 3.07
C PRO A 284 -4.38 -27.50 3.73
#